data_AF-A0A1Q4P260-F1
#
_entry.id   AF-A0A1Q4P260-F1
#
_cell.length_a   1.000
_cell.length_b   1.000
_cell.length_c   1.000
_cell.angle_alpha   90.00
_cell.angle_beta   90.00
_cell.angle_gamma   90.00
#
_symmetry.space_group_name_H-M   'P 1'
#
loop_
_entity.id
_entity.type
_entity.pdbx_description
1 polymer ?
#
loop_
_entity_poly.entity_id
_entity_poly.type
_entity_poly.pdbx_seq_one_letter_code
_entity_poly.pdbx_strand_id
1 'polypeptide(L)'
;MNPKDQAYLDDKGLPLILSHARDFIDRRLAAAHPKNDGKQTPMRGHPVFVAQHATATCCRGCLEKWHGMPQGVALDQRQKDYIARVIALWLVRRGGARDEQGANLFDPDRGL
;
A
#
# COMPACT_ATOMS: atom_id res chain seq x y z
N MET A 1 -8.31 10.29 -2.27
CA MET A 1 -9.25 9.15 -2.20
C MET A 1 -10.64 9.67 -2.46
N ASN A 2 -11.47 8.95 -3.23
CA ASN A 2 -12.85 9.37 -3.47
C ASN A 2 -13.78 8.88 -2.35
N PRO A 3 -15.03 9.38 -2.26
CA PRO A 3 -15.96 9.00 -1.19
C PRO A 3 -16.31 7.51 -1.14
N LYS A 4 -16.34 6.81 -2.29
CA LYS A 4 -16.67 5.37 -2.33
C LYS A 4 -15.54 4.52 -1.76
N ASP A 5 -14.30 4.85 -2.12
CA ASP A 5 -13.12 4.20 -1.56
C ASP A 5 -13.03 4.49 -0.04
N GLN A 6 -13.32 5.73 0.38
CA GLN A 6 -13.37 6.10 1.80
C GLN A 6 -14.43 5.28 2.56
N ALA A 7 -15.67 5.23 2.06
CA ALA A 7 -16.72 4.45 2.69
C ALA A 7 -16.38 2.96 2.78
N TYR A 8 -15.68 2.41 1.77
CA TYR A 8 -15.21 1.03 1.80
C TYR A 8 -14.11 0.81 2.87
N LEU A 9 -13.19 1.77 3.02
CA LEU A 9 -12.18 1.75 4.08
C LEU A 9 -12.84 1.79 5.47
N ASP A 10 -13.85 2.64 5.65
CA ASP A 10 -14.56 2.81 6.92
C ASP A 10 -15.40 1.56 7.26
N ASP A 11 -16.07 0.95 6.26
CA ASP A 11 -16.87 -0.27 6.42
C ASP A 11 -16.02 -1.51 6.72
N LYS A 12 -14.88 -1.67 6.04
CA LYS A 12 -14.03 -2.87 6.18
C LYS A 12 -13.00 -2.77 7.29
N GLY A 13 -12.58 -1.57 7.64
CA GLY A 13 -11.52 -1.33 8.61
C GLY A 13 -10.11 -1.61 8.07
N LEU A 14 -9.13 -1.03 8.75
CA LEU A 14 -7.73 -1.09 8.34
C LEU A 14 -7.16 -2.52 8.26
N PRO A 15 -7.43 -3.46 9.21
CA PRO A 15 -6.85 -4.80 9.16
C PRO A 15 -7.18 -5.56 7.88
N LEU A 16 -8.44 -5.53 7.44
CA LEU A 16 -8.87 -6.20 6.20
C LEU A 16 -8.30 -5.50 4.96
N ILE A 17 -8.25 -4.16 4.94
CA ILE A 17 -7.65 -3.44 3.83
C ILE A 17 -6.15 -3.73 3.69
N LEU A 18 -5.44 -3.97 4.81
CA LEU A 18 -4.04 -4.38 4.78
C LEU A 18 -3.84 -5.83 4.35
N SER A 19 -4.78 -6.74 4.63
CA SER A 19 -4.71 -8.09 4.03
C SER A 19 -4.83 -8.02 2.51
N HIS A 20 -5.77 -7.22 1.99
CA HIS A 20 -5.90 -6.99 0.55
C HIS A 20 -4.62 -6.38 -0.04
N ALA A 21 -3.96 -5.47 0.69
CA ALA A 21 -2.70 -4.89 0.25
C ALA A 21 -1.62 -5.95 0.06
N ARG A 22 -1.46 -6.86 1.02
CA ARG A 22 -0.51 -7.99 0.93
C ARG A 22 -0.84 -8.89 -0.26
N ASP A 23 -2.11 -9.24 -0.46
CA ASP A 23 -2.55 -10.05 -1.60
C ASP A 23 -2.23 -9.38 -2.95
N PHE A 24 -2.43 -8.06 -3.05
CA PHE A 24 -2.10 -7.33 -4.28
C PHE A 24 -0.60 -7.25 -4.51
N ILE A 25 0.21 -7.05 -3.46
CA ILE A 25 1.67 -7.06 -3.56
C ILE A 25 2.13 -8.44 -4.07
N ASP A 26 1.66 -9.52 -3.45
CA ASP A 26 2.05 -10.88 -3.83
C ASP A 26 1.66 -11.24 -5.25
N ARG A 27 0.40 -10.97 -5.62
CA ARG A 27 -0.12 -11.39 -6.93
C ARG A 27 0.32 -10.50 -8.08
N ARG A 28 0.65 -9.23 -7.81
CA ARG A 28 0.84 -8.22 -8.86
C ARG A 28 2.23 -7.62 -8.89
N LEU A 29 2.99 -7.58 -7.80
CA LEU A 29 4.28 -6.87 -7.72
C LEU A 29 5.47 -7.76 -7.36
N ALA A 30 5.23 -8.89 -6.69
CA ALA A 30 6.30 -9.69 -6.07
C ALA A 30 7.19 -10.42 -7.07
N ALA A 31 6.65 -10.85 -8.21
CA ALA A 31 7.46 -11.51 -9.23
C ALA A 31 8.51 -10.55 -9.82
N ALA A 32 9.67 -11.09 -10.22
CA ALA A 32 10.73 -10.33 -10.90
C ALA A 32 10.22 -9.62 -12.17
N HIS A 33 9.33 -10.29 -12.91
CA HIS A 33 8.72 -9.81 -14.15
C HIS A 33 7.19 -9.97 -14.07
N PRO A 34 6.51 -9.10 -13.31
CA PRO A 34 5.09 -9.26 -13.06
C PRO A 34 4.26 -8.87 -14.29
N LYS A 35 3.16 -9.57 -14.53
CA LYS A 35 2.31 -9.36 -15.72
C LYS A 35 1.78 -7.92 -15.76
N ASN A 36 1.79 -7.31 -16.95
CA ASN A 36 1.30 -5.94 -17.19
C ASN A 36 1.97 -4.87 -16.31
N ASP A 37 3.27 -4.99 -16.03
CA ASP A 37 4.02 -4.00 -15.25
C ASP A 37 3.80 -2.56 -15.75
N GLY A 38 3.64 -1.63 -14.81
CA GLY A 38 3.19 -0.26 -15.07
C GLY A 38 1.67 -0.07 -15.22
N LYS A 39 0.89 -1.16 -15.40
CA LYS A 39 -0.58 -1.12 -15.56
C LYS A 39 -1.32 -2.11 -14.64
N GLN A 40 -0.65 -2.60 -13.60
CA GLN A 40 -1.08 -3.72 -12.76
C GLN A 40 -2.16 -3.36 -11.75
N THR A 41 -2.10 -2.12 -11.27
CA THR A 41 -2.98 -1.57 -10.24
C THR A 41 -3.85 -0.47 -10.87
N PRO A 42 -5.19 -0.63 -10.90
CA PRO A 42 -6.09 0.43 -11.32
C PRO A 42 -5.83 1.74 -10.55
N MET A 43 -6.26 2.89 -11.08
CA MET A 43 -6.10 4.18 -10.36
C MET A 43 -7.12 4.38 -9.23
N ARG A 44 -8.21 3.59 -9.21
CA ARG A 44 -9.40 3.77 -8.37
C ARG A 44 -10.14 2.46 -8.14
N GLY A 45 -11.10 2.47 -7.22
CA GLY A 45 -12.00 1.34 -6.96
C GLY A 45 -11.53 0.42 -5.82
N HIS A 46 -10.45 0.79 -5.15
CA HIS A 46 -10.04 0.21 -3.88
C HIS A 46 -9.08 1.18 -3.16
N PRO A 47 -9.18 1.37 -1.82
CA PRO A 47 -8.29 2.25 -1.06
C PRO A 47 -6.81 1.97 -1.27
N VAL A 48 -6.44 0.68 -1.29
CA VAL A 48 -5.05 0.24 -1.54
C VAL A 48 -4.52 0.75 -2.87
N PHE A 49 -5.31 0.72 -3.95
CA PHE A 49 -4.82 1.17 -5.25
C PHE A 49 -4.52 2.66 -5.26
N VAL A 50 -5.39 3.46 -4.61
CA VAL A 50 -5.16 4.88 -4.45
C VAL A 50 -3.90 5.14 -3.63
N ALA A 51 -3.71 4.40 -2.53
CA ALA A 51 -2.52 4.50 -1.70
C ALA A 51 -1.25 4.14 -2.47
N GLN A 52 -1.26 3.03 -3.22
CA GLN A 52 -0.12 2.58 -4.03
C GLN A 52 0.34 3.64 -5.04
N HIS A 53 -0.59 4.29 -5.73
CA HIS A 53 -0.24 5.37 -6.66
C HIS A 53 0.27 6.61 -5.92
N ALA A 54 -0.36 6.96 -4.80
CA ALA A 54 0.06 8.10 -4.01
C ALA A 54 1.44 7.92 -3.36
N THR A 55 1.85 6.68 -3.09
CA THR A 55 3.14 6.35 -2.47
C THR A 55 4.15 5.76 -3.46
N ALA A 56 3.86 5.77 -4.76
CA ALA A 56 4.74 5.20 -5.79
C ALA A 56 5.12 3.71 -5.55
N THR A 57 4.18 2.92 -5.05
CA THR A 57 4.31 1.45 -4.88
C THR A 57 3.37 0.67 -5.80
N CYS A 58 3.02 1.23 -6.97
CA CYS A 58 2.02 0.69 -7.90
C CYS A 58 2.59 -0.20 -9.02
N CYS A 59 3.90 -0.11 -9.29
CA CYS A 59 4.59 -0.91 -10.32
C CYS A 59 6.09 -1.03 -9.99
N ARG A 60 6.82 -1.91 -10.70
CA ARG A 60 8.26 -2.09 -10.45
C ARG A 60 9.07 -0.84 -10.76
N GLY A 61 8.75 -0.11 -11.82
CA GLY A 61 9.45 1.13 -12.18
C GLY A 61 9.32 2.22 -11.11
N CYS A 62 8.16 2.32 -10.45
CA CYS A 62 7.99 3.23 -9.32
C CYS A 62 8.78 2.74 -8.09
N LEU A 63 8.73 1.43 -7.78
CA LEU A 63 9.50 0.86 -6.68
C LEU A 63 11.01 1.04 -6.84
N GLU A 64 11.53 0.90 -8.07
CA GLU A 64 12.94 1.16 -8.36
C GLU A 64 13.29 2.63 -8.16
N LYS A 65 12.53 3.54 -8.80
CA LYS A 65 12.80 4.98 -8.77
C LYS A 65 12.71 5.59 -7.37
N TRP A 66 11.74 5.17 -6.57
CA TRP A 66 11.40 5.85 -5.31
C TRP A 66 11.75 5.06 -4.05
N HIS A 67 11.95 3.75 -4.16
CA HIS A 67 12.22 2.87 -3.03
C HIS A 67 13.48 2.02 -3.18
N GLY A 68 14.23 2.18 -4.27
CA GLY A 68 15.50 1.47 -4.48
C GLY A 68 15.32 -0.05 -4.63
N MET A 69 14.15 -0.52 -5.05
CA MET A 69 13.87 -1.94 -5.29
C MET A 69 13.97 -2.23 -6.79
N PRO A 70 15.10 -2.77 -7.29
CA PRO A 70 15.39 -2.85 -8.72
C PRO A 70 14.38 -3.72 -9.48
N GLN A 71 14.10 -3.37 -10.75
CA GLN A 71 13.31 -4.23 -11.63
C GLN A 71 14.05 -5.54 -11.93
N GLY A 72 13.32 -6.59 -12.35
CA GLY A 72 13.92 -7.89 -12.69
C GLY A 72 14.35 -8.74 -11.50
N VAL A 73 14.17 -8.25 -10.27
CA VAL A 73 14.41 -9.01 -9.02
C VAL A 73 13.09 -9.20 -8.29
N ALA A 74 12.81 -10.42 -7.87
CA ALA A 74 11.61 -10.73 -7.09
C ALA A 74 11.66 -10.04 -5.73
N LEU A 75 10.50 -9.57 -5.23
CA LEU A 75 10.43 -8.99 -3.89
C LEU A 75 10.67 -10.06 -2.82
N ASP A 76 11.59 -9.77 -1.92
CA ASP A 76 11.71 -10.52 -0.68
C ASP A 76 10.61 -10.14 0.32
N GLN A 77 10.48 -10.91 1.41
CA GLN A 77 9.45 -10.67 2.40
C GLN A 77 9.57 -9.30 3.09
N ARG A 78 10.80 -8.82 3.34
CA ARG A 78 11.03 -7.53 4.00
C ARG A 78 10.58 -6.37 3.12
N GLN A 79 10.83 -6.46 1.82
CA GLN A 79 10.38 -5.47 0.84
C GLN A 79 8.86 -5.45 0.72
N LYS A 80 8.20 -6.62 0.71
CA LYS A 80 6.73 -6.71 0.72
C LYS A 80 6.14 -6.08 1.97
N ASP A 81 6.70 -6.39 3.14
CA ASP A 81 6.26 -5.85 4.42
C ASP A 81 6.46 -4.33 4.48
N TYR A 82 7.58 -3.83 3.95
CA TYR A 82 7.83 -2.40 3.81
C TYR A 82 6.76 -1.73 2.95
N ILE A 83 6.44 -2.26 1.77
CA ILE A 83 5.42 -1.71 0.88
C ILE A 83 4.05 -1.68 1.59
N ALA A 84 3.68 -2.76 2.28
CA ALA A 84 2.44 -2.81 3.05
C ALA A 84 2.37 -1.74 4.16
N ARG A 85 3.50 -1.48 4.85
CA ARG A 85 3.60 -0.43 5.87
C ARG A 85 3.46 0.97 5.28
N VAL A 86 4.08 1.24 4.12
CA VAL A 86 3.96 2.53 3.42
C VAL A 86 2.50 2.79 2.99
N ILE A 87 1.81 1.76 2.50
CA ILE A 87 0.37 1.84 2.18
C ILE A 87 -0.45 2.13 3.45
N ALA A 88 -0.18 1.41 4.55
CA ALA A 88 -0.86 1.60 5.83
C ALA A 88 -0.72 3.03 6.34
N LEU A 89 0.51 3.55 6.33
CA LEU A 89 0.88 4.91 6.70
C LEU A 89 0.03 5.95 5.97
N TRP A 90 -0.08 5.80 4.65
CA TRP A 90 -0.84 6.73 3.84
C TRP A 90 -2.35 6.66 4.14
N LEU A 91 -2.90 5.45 4.31
CA LEU A 91 -4.32 5.24 4.63
C LEU A 91 -4.70 5.83 5.99
N VAL A 92 -3.82 5.70 7.00
CA VAL A 92 -4.03 6.33 8.32
C VAL A 92 -4.01 7.85 8.20
N ARG A 93 -2.98 8.42 7.56
CA ARG A 93 -2.80 9.88 7.48
C ARG A 93 -3.82 10.57 6.58
N ARG A 94 -4.16 9.97 5.43
CA ARG A 94 -5.01 10.60 4.40
C ARG A 94 -6.45 10.11 4.41
N GLY A 95 -6.66 8.84 4.75
CA GLY A 95 -7.98 8.23 4.87
C GLY A 95 -8.57 8.29 6.27
N GLY A 96 -7.81 8.77 7.28
CA GLY A 96 -8.28 8.81 8.66
C GLY A 96 -8.51 7.42 9.27
N ALA A 97 -8.01 6.35 8.63
CA ALA A 97 -8.10 5.01 9.17
C ALA A 97 -7.37 4.94 10.51
N ARG A 98 -7.96 4.20 11.45
CA ARG A 98 -7.38 3.95 12.77
C ARG A 98 -6.94 2.49 12.84
N ASP A 99 -5.87 2.22 13.56
CA ASP A 99 -5.52 0.84 13.92
C ASP A 99 -6.43 0.32 15.05
N GLU A 100 -6.32 -0.97 15.38
CA GLU A 100 -7.12 -1.62 16.44
C GLU A 100 -6.92 -1.01 17.84
N GLN A 101 -5.90 -0.16 18.02
CA GLN A 101 -5.57 0.50 19.29
C GLN A 101 -6.01 1.96 19.32
N GLY A 102 -6.63 2.48 18.24
CA GLY A 102 -6.94 3.90 18.10
C GLY A 102 -5.69 4.79 17.99
N ALA A 103 -4.51 4.18 17.89
CA ALA A 103 -3.24 4.87 17.84
C ALA A 103 -2.85 5.09 16.39
N ASN A 104 -2.32 6.28 16.09
CA ASN A 104 -1.51 6.40 14.90
C ASN A 104 -0.22 5.65 15.18
N LEU A 105 0.01 4.50 14.52
CA LEU A 105 1.25 3.71 14.63
C LEU A 105 2.52 4.57 14.37
N PHE A 106 2.33 5.76 13.80
CA PHE A 106 3.36 6.75 13.46
C PHE A 106 3.01 8.15 13.96
N ASP A 107 2.36 8.25 15.11
CA ASP A 107 2.25 9.50 15.87
C ASP A 107 3.65 10.06 16.15
N PRO A 108 4.04 11.22 15.59
CA PRO A 108 5.34 11.83 15.86
C PRO A 108 5.51 12.21 17.33
N ASP A 109 4.42 12.32 18.10
CA ASP A 109 4.44 12.65 19.53
C ASP A 109 4.53 11.39 20.42
N ARG A 110 4.66 10.19 19.83
CA ARG A 110 4.94 8.94 20.57
C ARG A 110 6.43 8.84 20.92
N GLY A 111 6.89 9.75 21.77
CA GLY A 111 8.17 9.67 22.48
C GLY A 111 9.21 10.74 22.08
N LEU A 112 9.21 11.84 22.85
CA LEU A 112 10.40 12.35 23.52
C LEU A 112 10.26 12.07 25.02
#